data_AF-A0AAD6MQI5-F1
#
_entry.id   AF-A0AAD6MQI5-F1
#
_cell.length_a   1.000
_cell.length_b   1.000
_cell.length_c   1.000
_cell.angle_alpha   90.00
_cell.angle_beta   90.00
_cell.angle_gamma   90.00
#
_symmetry.space_group_name_H-M   'P 1'
#
loop_
_entity.id
_entity.type
_entity.pdbx_description
1 polymer ?
#
loop_
_entity_poly.entity_id
_entity_poly.type
_entity_poly.pdbx_seq_one_letter_code
_entity_poly.pdbx_strand_id
1 'polypeptide(L)'
;MESRFSWFCQGPMKDKYVKGAIIETQHPTPRQWKILEVINEHDHQLDKEDVDNEEGIFSHITTRLHCCRLDVPGTRVDIRVYLQVPWTNTEFESPRVRAHQAAEFDLPEFRAYRVMNSDPDVSRFTPRLLGYEIAKQRNEGDVPEKEIGDEDAWSEDMLQIPFWKLKRPLRDDIRTQFKDTYIKLRGLGMYPAVSNSDSLVFDRANEHLYWVGFYDT
;
A
#
# COMPACT_ATOMS: atom_id res chain seq x y z
N MET A 1 -7.08 -10.22 26.54
CA MET A 1 -6.41 -9.36 25.53
C MET A 1 -5.56 -10.32 24.72
N GLU A 2 -6.19 -11.04 23.80
CA GLU A 2 -5.51 -12.04 23.00
C GLU A 2 -4.65 -11.31 21.98
N SER A 3 -3.36 -11.66 21.97
CA SER A 3 -2.41 -11.26 20.95
C SER A 3 -3.00 -11.68 19.60
N ARG A 4 -3.54 -10.73 18.82
CA ARG A 4 -3.94 -10.99 17.44
C ARG A 4 -2.72 -11.59 16.72
N PHE A 5 -2.93 -12.77 16.17
CA PHE A 5 -1.93 -13.56 15.47
C PHE A 5 -1.44 -12.76 14.25
N SER A 6 -0.15 -12.37 14.20
CA SER A 6 0.43 -11.76 13.00
C SER A 6 0.60 -12.84 11.94
N TRP A 7 -0.13 -12.69 10.83
CA TRP A 7 -0.07 -13.58 9.67
C TRP A 7 1.29 -13.52 8.96
N PHE A 8 1.94 -12.35 8.94
CA PHE A 8 3.30 -12.21 8.39
C PHE A 8 4.37 -12.89 9.25
N CYS A 9 4.10 -13.15 10.53
CA CYS A 9 5.01 -13.88 11.43
C CYS A 9 4.81 -15.40 11.41
N GLN A 10 4.00 -15.94 10.49
CA GLN A 10 3.58 -17.34 10.48
C GLN A 10 3.70 -17.97 9.09
N GLY A 11 3.61 -19.31 9.09
CA GLY A 11 3.57 -20.11 7.88
C GLY A 11 4.71 -19.78 6.90
N PRO A 12 4.44 -19.76 5.58
CA PRO A 12 5.45 -19.47 4.56
C PRO A 12 5.91 -18.01 4.52
N MET A 13 5.27 -17.08 5.25
CA MET A 13 5.60 -15.65 5.23
C MET A 13 6.55 -15.22 6.34
N LYS A 14 6.68 -16.03 7.40
CA LYS A 14 7.46 -15.72 8.61
C LYS A 14 8.85 -15.15 8.37
N ASP A 15 9.55 -15.65 7.36
CA ASP A 15 10.93 -15.24 7.04
C ASP A 15 11.03 -14.41 5.75
N LYS A 16 9.91 -14.20 5.03
CA LYS A 16 9.90 -13.49 3.74
C LYS A 16 10.06 -11.98 3.94
N TYR A 17 9.34 -11.39 4.90
CA TYR A 17 9.27 -9.94 5.10
C TYR A 17 9.91 -9.50 6.40
N VAL A 18 11.15 -9.94 6.63
CA VAL A 18 11.93 -9.58 7.83
C VAL A 18 13.05 -8.62 7.50
N LYS A 19 13.49 -7.84 8.50
CA LYS A 19 14.64 -6.94 8.35
C LYS A 19 15.86 -7.67 7.80
N GLY A 20 16.43 -7.11 6.73
CA GLY A 20 17.59 -7.66 6.03
C GLY A 20 17.26 -8.58 4.87
N ALA A 21 16.02 -9.07 4.75
CA ALA A 21 15.58 -9.85 3.60
C ALA A 21 15.57 -8.98 2.32
N ILE A 22 15.62 -9.66 1.18
CA ILE A 22 15.58 -9.05 -0.14
C ILE A 22 14.26 -9.43 -0.79
N ILE A 23 13.55 -8.44 -1.29
CA ILE A 23 12.34 -8.61 -2.11
C ILE A 23 12.61 -8.12 -3.53
N GLU A 24 11.89 -8.69 -4.48
CA GLU A 24 12.06 -8.40 -5.90
C GLU A 24 10.73 -8.01 -6.52
N THR A 25 10.70 -6.88 -7.23
CA THR A 25 9.55 -6.44 -8.02
C THR A 25 9.86 -6.63 -9.50
N GLN A 26 9.00 -7.26 -10.30
CA GLN A 26 9.30 -7.53 -11.71
C GLN A 26 8.94 -6.36 -12.64
N HIS A 27 8.01 -5.50 -12.23
CA HIS A 27 7.53 -4.38 -13.04
C HIS A 27 7.96 -3.03 -12.48
N PRO A 28 8.12 -1.98 -13.32
CA PRO A 28 8.15 -2.05 -14.79
C PRO A 28 9.42 -2.74 -15.33
N THR A 29 10.46 -2.85 -14.49
CA THR A 29 11.64 -3.69 -14.72
C THR A 29 12.03 -4.36 -13.42
N PRO A 30 12.70 -5.53 -13.47
CA PRO A 30 13.17 -6.21 -12.27
C PRO A 30 14.03 -5.31 -11.39
N ARG A 31 13.71 -5.25 -10.11
CA ARG A 31 14.43 -4.47 -9.09
C ARG A 31 14.45 -5.21 -7.76
N GLN A 32 15.56 -5.05 -7.04
CA GLN A 32 15.76 -5.67 -5.74
C GLN A 32 15.84 -4.63 -4.63
N TRP A 33 15.11 -4.91 -3.56
CA TRP A 33 14.95 -4.04 -2.42
C TRP A 33 15.31 -4.79 -1.16
N LYS A 34 16.19 -4.21 -0.35
CA LYS A 34 16.54 -4.76 0.97
C LYS A 34 15.66 -4.12 2.03
N ILE A 35 15.00 -4.94 2.83
CA ILE A 35 14.18 -4.49 3.95
C ILE A 35 15.09 -3.93 5.05
N LEU A 36 14.90 -2.65 5.37
CA LEU A 36 15.57 -1.96 6.47
C LEU A 36 14.76 -2.07 7.77
N GLU A 37 13.43 -2.02 7.65
CA GLU A 37 12.50 -2.04 8.79
C GLU A 37 11.09 -2.48 8.36
N VAL A 38 10.40 -3.19 9.24
CA VAL A 38 8.97 -3.54 9.12
C VAL A 38 8.21 -2.56 10.03
N ILE A 39 7.28 -1.79 9.47
CA ILE A 39 6.74 -0.60 10.14
C ILE A 39 5.45 -0.90 10.88
N ASN A 40 4.49 -1.49 10.18
CA ASN A 40 3.20 -1.86 10.73
C ASN A 40 2.57 -2.99 9.93
N GLU A 41 1.56 -3.59 10.55
CA GLU A 41 0.67 -4.55 9.91
C GLU A 41 -0.77 -4.09 10.16
N HIS A 42 -1.62 -4.17 9.13
CA HIS A 42 -3.07 -4.00 9.27
C HIS A 42 -3.77 -5.29 8.86
N ASP A 43 -4.87 -5.55 9.54
CA ASP A 43 -5.68 -6.75 9.37
C ASP A 43 -7.07 -6.32 8.93
N HIS A 44 -7.40 -6.64 7.68
CA HIS A 44 -8.70 -6.42 7.04
C HIS A 44 -9.34 -7.78 6.73
N GLN A 45 -9.27 -8.71 7.68
CA GLN A 45 -10.03 -9.94 7.63
C GLN A 45 -11.53 -9.63 7.77
N LEU A 46 -12.30 -10.09 6.81
CA LEU A 46 -13.75 -9.94 6.73
C LEU A 46 -14.42 -11.18 7.26
N ASP A 47 -15.66 -11.06 7.72
CA ASP A 47 -16.52 -12.22 7.87
C ASP A 47 -17.39 -12.44 6.62
N LYS A 48 -18.23 -13.48 6.67
CA LYS A 48 -19.11 -13.81 5.54
C LYS A 48 -20.20 -12.75 5.32
N GLU A 49 -20.70 -12.14 6.40
CA GLU A 49 -21.75 -11.13 6.29
C GLU A 49 -21.21 -9.87 5.61
N ASP A 50 -19.98 -9.46 5.92
CA ASP A 50 -19.32 -8.34 5.25
C ASP A 50 -19.28 -8.55 3.72
N VAL A 51 -18.78 -9.71 3.28
CA VAL A 51 -18.64 -10.06 1.86
C VAL A 51 -20.00 -10.20 1.16
N ASP A 52 -21.01 -10.73 1.86
CA ASP A 52 -22.36 -10.86 1.30
C ASP A 52 -23.07 -9.49 1.17
N ASN A 53 -22.65 -8.46 1.92
CA ASN A 53 -23.25 -7.13 1.95
C ASN A 53 -22.57 -6.11 1.04
N GLU A 54 -21.30 -6.30 0.69
CA GLU A 54 -20.52 -5.33 -0.09
C GLU A 54 -19.78 -6.02 -1.26
N GLU A 55 -20.02 -5.53 -2.48
CA GLU A 55 -19.36 -6.06 -3.67
C GLU A 55 -17.93 -5.52 -3.80
N GLY A 56 -16.99 -6.40 -4.16
CA GLY A 56 -15.62 -6.03 -4.50
C GLY A 56 -14.66 -5.90 -3.31
N ILE A 57 -15.10 -6.18 -2.09
CA ILE A 57 -14.21 -6.29 -0.92
C ILE A 57 -13.67 -7.71 -0.76
N PHE A 58 -12.48 -7.83 -0.17
CA PHE A 58 -11.86 -9.11 0.10
C PHE A 58 -10.98 -9.05 1.35
N SER A 59 -10.90 -10.19 2.03
CA SER A 59 -10.08 -10.35 3.22
C SER A 59 -8.60 -10.28 2.87
N HIS A 60 -7.89 -9.35 3.50
CA HIS A 60 -6.46 -9.20 3.30
C HIS A 60 -5.76 -8.64 4.54
N ILE A 61 -4.46 -8.84 4.58
CA ILE A 61 -3.56 -8.17 5.53
C ILE A 61 -2.59 -7.31 4.73
N THR A 62 -2.10 -6.26 5.38
CA THR A 62 -1.09 -5.39 4.78
C THR A 62 0.09 -5.22 5.71
N THR A 63 1.29 -5.09 5.16
CA THR A 63 2.43 -4.57 5.91
C THR A 63 3.16 -3.50 5.12
N ARG A 64 3.60 -2.46 5.82
CA ARG A 64 4.48 -1.42 5.27
C ARG A 64 5.92 -1.69 5.67
N LEU A 65 6.83 -1.62 4.70
CA LEU A 65 8.25 -1.88 4.85
C LEU A 65 9.04 -0.65 4.41
N HIS A 66 10.01 -0.23 5.23
CA HIS A 66 11.06 0.66 4.77
C HIS A 66 12.17 -0.18 4.13
N CYS A 67 12.52 0.12 2.89
CA CYS A 67 13.52 -0.60 2.12
C CYS A 67 14.56 0.36 1.51
N CYS A 68 15.65 -0.19 0.99
CA CYS A 68 16.57 0.51 0.11
C CYS A 68 16.82 -0.31 -1.15
N ARG A 69 17.16 0.37 -2.24
CA ARG A 69 17.67 -0.32 -3.43
C ARG A 69 19.05 -0.90 -3.17
N LEU A 70 19.25 -2.13 -3.62
CA LEU A 70 20.56 -2.78 -3.55
C LEU A 70 21.59 -2.12 -4.49
N ASP A 71 21.16 -1.67 -5.67
CA ASP A 71 22.02 -1.07 -6.68
C ASP A 71 22.31 0.42 -6.45
N VAL A 72 21.48 1.10 -5.64
CA VAL A 72 21.66 2.51 -5.26
C VAL A 72 21.57 2.64 -3.74
N PRO A 73 22.67 2.36 -3.02
CA PRO A 73 22.71 2.48 -1.56
C PRO A 73 22.38 3.91 -1.11
N GLY A 74 21.65 4.03 -0.01
CA GLY A 74 21.20 5.32 0.52
C GLY A 74 19.83 5.77 0.00
N THR A 75 19.27 5.11 -1.01
CA THR A 75 17.84 5.25 -1.31
C THR A 75 17.03 4.71 -0.13
N ARG A 76 16.00 5.45 0.25
CA ARG A 76 14.96 4.96 1.16
C ARG A 76 13.71 4.84 0.33
N VAL A 77 12.97 3.75 0.50
CA VAL A 77 11.68 3.57 -0.15
C VAL A 77 10.66 2.88 0.77
N ASP A 78 9.38 3.22 0.64
CA ASP A 78 8.28 2.49 1.25
C ASP A 78 7.70 1.45 0.30
N ILE A 79 7.59 0.22 0.78
CA ILE A 79 6.98 -0.92 0.08
C ILE A 79 5.76 -1.36 0.88
N ARG A 80 4.63 -1.61 0.22
CA ARG A 80 3.41 -2.15 0.82
C ARG A 80 3.10 -3.53 0.26
N VAL A 81 3.09 -4.51 1.15
CA VAL A 81 2.78 -5.89 0.79
C VAL A 81 1.35 -6.18 1.17
N TYR A 82 0.61 -6.78 0.24
CA TYR A 82 -0.76 -7.22 0.42
C TYR A 82 -0.83 -8.74 0.29
N LEU A 83 -1.50 -9.38 1.24
CA LEU A 83 -1.72 -10.82 1.25
C LEU A 83 -3.20 -11.13 1.50
N GLN A 84 -3.83 -11.93 0.64
CA GLN A 84 -5.19 -12.39 0.91
C GLN A 84 -5.17 -13.44 2.03
N VAL A 85 -6.10 -13.28 2.95
CA VAL A 85 -6.31 -14.19 4.09
C VAL A 85 -7.74 -14.73 4.06
N PRO A 86 -7.99 -15.89 4.69
CA PRO A 86 -9.33 -16.46 4.75
C PRO A 86 -10.29 -15.54 5.50
N TRP A 87 -11.59 -15.68 5.26
CA TRP A 87 -12.60 -15.03 6.07
C TRP A 87 -12.49 -15.49 7.53
N THR A 88 -12.91 -14.63 8.44
CA THR A 88 -12.96 -14.92 9.88
C THR A 88 -13.74 -16.21 10.14
N ASN A 89 -13.20 -17.09 10.99
CA ASN A 89 -13.73 -18.43 11.32
C ASN A 89 -13.64 -19.48 10.20
N THR A 90 -12.90 -19.21 9.12
CA THR A 90 -12.64 -20.18 8.05
C THR A 90 -11.17 -20.52 7.89
N GLU A 91 -10.32 -20.05 8.80
CA GLU A 91 -8.86 -20.22 8.78
C GLU A 91 -8.45 -21.69 8.80
N PHE A 92 -9.22 -22.52 9.52
CA PHE A 92 -8.98 -23.94 9.68
C PHE A 92 -9.79 -24.82 8.71
N GLU A 93 -10.57 -24.21 7.82
CA GLU A 93 -11.29 -24.95 6.78
C GLU A 93 -10.34 -25.60 5.78
N SER A 94 -10.85 -26.56 5.00
CA SER A 94 -10.01 -27.22 4.00
C SER A 94 -9.43 -26.21 2.99
N PRO A 95 -8.23 -26.45 2.42
CA PRO A 95 -7.64 -25.59 1.39
C PRO A 95 -8.60 -25.31 0.22
N ARG A 96 -9.44 -26.29 -0.12
CA ARG A 96 -10.50 -26.14 -1.12
C ARG A 96 -11.51 -25.06 -0.73
N VAL A 97 -12.00 -25.04 0.50
CA VAL A 97 -12.98 -24.04 0.96
C VAL A 97 -12.35 -22.65 0.95
N ARG A 98 -11.13 -22.50 1.50
CA ARG A 98 -10.43 -21.21 1.53
C ARG A 98 -10.11 -20.69 0.13
N ALA A 99 -9.76 -21.56 -0.82
CA ALA A 99 -9.53 -21.17 -2.21
C ALA A 99 -10.76 -20.55 -2.90
N HIS A 100 -11.99 -20.88 -2.49
CA HIS A 100 -13.20 -20.25 -3.05
C HIS A 100 -13.40 -18.81 -2.56
N GLN A 101 -12.67 -18.38 -1.53
CA GLN A 101 -12.70 -17.02 -0.99
C GLN A 101 -11.70 -16.10 -1.70
N ALA A 102 -10.82 -16.66 -2.54
CA ALA A 102 -9.86 -15.88 -3.31
C ALA A 102 -10.59 -14.90 -4.24
N ALA A 103 -10.21 -13.63 -4.17
CA ALA A 103 -10.75 -12.58 -5.02
C ALA A 103 -9.70 -12.15 -6.06
N GLU A 104 -10.16 -11.50 -7.13
CA GLU A 104 -9.25 -10.81 -8.05
C GLU A 104 -8.63 -9.60 -7.34
N PHE A 105 -7.34 -9.38 -7.55
CA PHE A 105 -6.61 -8.33 -6.87
C PHE A 105 -6.82 -6.99 -7.59
N ASP A 106 -7.75 -6.19 -7.07
CA ASP A 106 -8.04 -4.84 -7.56
C ASP A 106 -8.05 -3.85 -6.40
N LEU A 107 -6.87 -3.56 -5.85
CA LEU A 107 -6.75 -2.60 -4.77
C LEU A 107 -6.96 -1.16 -5.26
N PRO A 108 -7.84 -0.38 -4.61
CA PRO A 108 -8.02 1.03 -4.92
C PRO A 108 -6.71 1.83 -4.88
N GLU A 109 -5.83 1.52 -3.91
CA GLU A 109 -4.54 2.20 -3.78
C GLU A 109 -3.63 1.95 -4.98
N PHE A 110 -3.43 0.68 -5.35
CA PHE A 110 -2.60 0.33 -6.51
C PHE A 110 -3.10 0.97 -7.80
N ARG A 111 -4.41 0.85 -8.04
CA ARG A 111 -5.08 1.45 -9.18
C ARG A 111 -4.85 2.96 -9.22
N ALA A 112 -5.01 3.63 -8.09
CA ALA A 112 -4.80 5.07 -7.99
C ALA A 112 -3.37 5.43 -8.37
N TYR A 113 -2.37 4.74 -7.80
CA TYR A 113 -0.97 4.99 -8.12
C TYR A 113 -0.61 4.72 -9.57
N ARG A 114 -1.12 3.62 -10.15
CA ARG A 114 -0.99 3.29 -11.57
C ARG A 114 -1.54 4.38 -12.48
N VAL A 115 -2.75 4.86 -12.22
CA VAL A 115 -3.42 5.88 -13.03
C VAL A 115 -2.72 7.22 -12.89
N MET A 116 -2.47 7.68 -11.66
CA MET A 116 -1.86 8.98 -11.40
C MET A 116 -0.43 9.07 -11.93
N ASN A 117 0.38 8.02 -11.79
CA ASN A 117 1.75 8.00 -12.34
C ASN A 117 1.78 8.00 -13.87
N SER A 118 0.70 7.57 -14.53
CA SER A 118 0.60 7.57 -16.00
C SER A 118 0.12 8.92 -16.56
N ASP A 119 -0.48 9.77 -15.73
CA ASP A 119 -1.03 11.06 -16.14
C ASP A 119 0.02 12.20 -16.04
N PRO A 120 0.33 12.94 -17.12
CA PRO A 120 1.35 14.00 -17.09
C PRO A 120 1.02 15.21 -16.19
N ASP A 121 -0.26 15.46 -15.93
CA ASP A 121 -0.72 16.58 -15.12
C ASP A 121 -0.79 16.24 -13.64
N VAL A 122 -1.00 14.96 -13.31
CA VAL A 122 -1.14 14.47 -11.93
C VAL A 122 0.12 13.78 -11.40
N SER A 123 0.92 13.13 -12.23
CA SER A 123 2.12 12.36 -11.86
C SER A 123 3.12 13.11 -10.98
N ARG A 124 3.18 14.45 -11.08
CA ARG A 124 4.06 15.27 -10.25
C ARG A 124 3.60 15.38 -8.79
N PHE A 125 2.29 15.27 -8.54
CA PHE A 125 1.65 15.44 -7.22
C PHE A 125 1.30 14.11 -6.56
N THR A 126 1.77 13.00 -7.11
CA THR A 126 1.68 11.68 -6.48
C THR A 126 3.11 11.19 -6.27
N PRO A 127 3.38 10.43 -5.21
CA PRO A 127 4.60 9.65 -5.12
C PRO A 127 4.85 8.90 -6.44
N ARG A 128 6.13 8.60 -6.74
CA ARG A 128 6.52 7.90 -7.96
C ARG A 128 6.54 6.39 -7.79
N LEU A 129 5.75 5.67 -8.58
CA LEU A 129 5.66 4.21 -8.50
C LEU A 129 6.94 3.61 -9.10
N LEU A 130 7.85 3.16 -8.23
CA LEU A 130 9.16 2.68 -8.69
C LEU A 130 9.15 1.22 -9.15
N GLY A 131 8.26 0.40 -8.59
CA GLY A 131 8.06 -0.97 -9.02
C GLY A 131 6.89 -1.63 -8.30
N TYR A 132 6.45 -2.76 -8.84
CA TYR A 132 5.39 -3.59 -8.28
C TYR A 132 5.53 -5.03 -8.76
N GLU A 133 4.88 -5.94 -8.06
CA GLU A 133 4.77 -7.35 -8.41
C GLU A 133 3.38 -7.87 -8.02
N ILE A 134 2.77 -8.65 -8.91
CA ILE A 134 1.52 -9.36 -8.65
C ILE A 134 1.81 -10.84 -8.91
N ALA A 135 2.02 -11.60 -7.83
CA ALA A 135 2.30 -13.04 -7.86
C ALA A 135 1.05 -13.83 -7.44
N LYS A 136 1.00 -15.17 -7.51
CA LYS A 136 -0.10 -15.97 -6.94
C LYS A 136 0.31 -16.65 -5.62
N GLN A 137 -0.57 -16.68 -4.63
CA GLN A 137 -0.38 -17.47 -3.41
C GLN A 137 -0.35 -18.97 -3.76
N ARG A 138 0.66 -19.68 -3.26
CA ARG A 138 0.87 -21.12 -3.52
C ARG A 138 -0.24 -21.97 -2.89
N ASN A 139 -0.37 -23.22 -3.34
CA ASN A 139 -1.44 -24.16 -2.95
C ASN A 139 -1.52 -24.50 -1.45
N GLU A 140 -0.47 -24.22 -0.68
CA GLU A 140 -0.41 -24.42 0.77
C GLU A 140 -0.56 -23.10 1.55
N GLY A 141 -0.84 -21.99 0.85
CA GLY A 141 -1.05 -20.67 1.46
C GLY A 141 -2.37 -20.59 2.23
N ASP A 142 -2.52 -19.49 2.97
CA ASP A 142 -3.71 -19.23 3.78
C ASP A 142 -4.96 -19.19 2.89
N VAL A 143 -4.89 -18.52 1.73
CA VAL A 143 -5.84 -18.64 0.62
C VAL A 143 -5.12 -19.18 -0.62
N PRO A 144 -5.26 -20.49 -0.92
CA PRO A 144 -4.65 -21.10 -2.11
C PRO A 144 -5.26 -20.54 -3.41
N GLU A 145 -4.41 -20.26 -4.41
CA GLU A 145 -4.79 -19.88 -5.79
C GLU A 145 -5.39 -18.48 -6.04
N LYS A 146 -4.72 -17.38 -5.63
CA LYS A 146 -4.53 -16.11 -6.40
C LYS A 146 -3.84 -15.02 -5.54
N GLU A 147 -3.84 -13.75 -5.94
CA GLU A 147 -2.64 -12.93 -6.07
C GLU A 147 -2.04 -12.27 -4.79
N ILE A 148 -0.70 -12.30 -4.65
CA ILE A 148 0.12 -11.47 -3.74
C ILE A 148 0.51 -10.21 -4.53
N GLY A 149 0.03 -9.05 -4.11
CA GLY A 149 0.63 -7.77 -4.49
C GLY A 149 1.85 -7.50 -3.61
N ASP A 150 3.05 -7.76 -4.13
CA ASP A 150 4.28 -7.20 -3.57
C ASP A 150 4.39 -5.78 -4.16
N GLU A 151 3.68 -4.82 -3.56
CA GLU A 151 3.56 -3.47 -4.11
C GLU A 151 4.55 -2.50 -3.51
N ASP A 152 4.98 -1.60 -4.38
CA ASP A 152 5.58 -0.32 -4.08
C ASP A 152 7.03 -0.26 -3.63
N ALA A 153 7.62 0.87 -3.98
CA ALA A 153 8.87 1.40 -3.47
C ALA A 153 8.75 2.92 -3.66
N TRP A 154 8.48 3.69 -2.62
CA TRP A 154 8.35 5.16 -2.67
C TRP A 154 9.44 5.87 -1.90
N SER A 155 10.21 6.80 -2.48
CA SER A 155 11.26 7.45 -1.68
C SER A 155 10.75 8.51 -0.71
N GLU A 156 11.05 8.35 0.58
CA GLU A 156 10.89 9.42 1.58
C GLU A 156 12.24 9.92 2.11
N ASP A 157 12.43 11.23 1.93
CA ASP A 157 12.91 12.13 2.98
C ASP A 157 11.82 13.20 3.17
N MET A 158 10.69 12.83 3.80
CA MET A 158 9.55 13.75 3.97
C MET A 158 9.27 14.06 5.44
N LEU A 159 9.37 15.33 5.81
CA LEU A 159 9.14 15.80 7.18
C LEU A 159 7.65 16.05 7.43
N GLN A 160 7.02 15.22 8.27
CA GLN A 160 5.66 15.49 8.77
C GLN A 160 5.66 16.57 9.86
N ILE A 161 5.67 17.84 9.46
CA ILE A 161 5.34 18.95 10.38
C ILE A 161 3.82 19.16 10.34
N PRO A 162 3.12 19.14 11.49
CA PRO A 162 1.68 19.39 11.52
C PRO A 162 1.33 20.70 10.81
N PHE A 163 0.40 20.65 9.86
CA PHE A 163 0.01 21.79 9.01
C PHE A 163 -0.23 23.08 9.80
N TRP A 164 -0.87 22.97 10.97
CA TRP A 164 -1.19 24.12 11.82
C TRP A 164 0.01 24.81 12.44
N LYS A 165 1.16 24.12 12.56
CA LYS A 165 2.42 24.67 13.06
C LYS A 165 3.22 25.41 11.97
N LEU A 166 2.80 25.33 10.71
CA LEU A 166 3.45 26.03 9.60
C LEU A 166 3.11 27.52 9.61
N LYS A 167 4.04 28.35 9.10
CA LYS A 167 3.81 29.79 8.92
C LYS A 167 2.68 30.02 7.92
N ARG A 168 1.92 31.10 8.10
CA ARG A 168 0.75 31.41 7.27
C ARG A 168 1.03 31.40 5.75
N PRO A 169 2.09 32.03 5.22
CA PRO A 169 2.36 32.00 3.78
C PRO A 169 2.45 30.57 3.23
N LEU A 170 3.25 29.72 3.87
CA LEU A 170 3.41 28.31 3.49
C LEU A 170 2.08 27.53 3.55
N ARG A 171 1.23 27.80 4.55
CA ARG A 171 -0.10 27.19 4.63
C ARG A 171 -1.02 27.62 3.49
N ASP A 172 -0.92 28.87 3.05
CA ASP A 172 -1.73 29.41 1.97
C ASP A 172 -1.25 28.86 0.60
N ASP A 173 0.06 28.62 0.46
CA ASP A 173 0.64 27.92 -0.69
C ASP A 173 0.17 26.46 -0.76
N ILE A 174 0.24 25.72 0.36
CA ILE A 174 -0.26 24.34 0.46
C ILE A 174 -1.75 24.27 0.10
N ARG A 175 -2.57 25.22 0.58
CA ARG A 175 -4.01 25.27 0.25
C ARG A 175 -4.26 25.52 -1.24
N THR A 176 -3.44 26.34 -1.87
CA THR A 176 -3.52 26.61 -3.30
C THR A 176 -3.19 25.34 -4.09
N GLN A 177 -2.06 24.70 -3.78
CA GLN A 177 -1.68 23.42 -4.38
C GLN A 177 -2.76 22.36 -4.18
N PHE A 178 -3.29 22.21 -2.96
CA PHE A 178 -4.38 21.26 -2.67
C PHE A 178 -5.59 21.49 -3.59
N LYS A 179 -6.09 22.73 -3.72
CA LYS A 179 -7.26 23.02 -4.56
C LYS A 179 -7.01 22.68 -6.03
N ASP A 180 -5.86 23.10 -6.55
CA ASP A 180 -5.54 22.92 -7.96
C ASP A 180 -5.36 21.44 -8.32
N THR A 181 -4.72 20.68 -7.43
CA THR A 181 -4.44 19.26 -7.62
C THR A 181 -5.66 18.38 -7.37
N TYR A 182 -6.51 18.74 -6.40
CA TYR A 182 -7.76 18.03 -6.12
C TYR A 182 -8.71 18.04 -7.33
N ILE A 183 -8.84 19.18 -8.03
CA ILE A 183 -9.67 19.28 -9.23
C ILE A 183 -9.17 18.33 -10.33
N LYS A 184 -7.85 18.20 -10.49
CA LYS A 184 -7.24 17.30 -11.47
C LYS A 184 -7.48 15.83 -11.11
N LEU A 185 -7.27 15.46 -9.85
CA LEU A 185 -7.54 14.10 -9.35
C LEU A 185 -9.00 13.69 -9.54
N ARG A 186 -9.93 14.60 -9.23
CA ARG A 186 -11.37 14.42 -9.48
C ARG A 186 -11.67 14.16 -10.96
N GLY A 187 -10.96 14.83 -11.86
CA GLY A 187 -11.07 14.61 -13.31
C GLY A 187 -10.68 13.19 -13.75
N LEU A 188 -9.81 12.52 -12.99
CA LEU A 188 -9.39 11.13 -13.22
C LEU A 188 -10.27 10.10 -12.50
N GLY A 189 -11.32 10.54 -11.79
CA GLY A 189 -12.15 9.67 -10.96
C GLY A 189 -11.42 9.10 -9.74
N MET A 190 -10.30 9.70 -9.32
CA MET A 190 -9.53 9.28 -8.16
C MET A 190 -9.91 10.09 -6.92
N TYR A 191 -10.11 9.39 -5.81
CA TYR A 191 -10.50 9.97 -4.52
C TYR A 191 -9.63 9.34 -3.44
N PRO A 192 -9.02 10.14 -2.53
CA PRO A 192 -8.42 9.56 -1.34
C PRO A 192 -9.50 8.85 -0.53
N ALA A 193 -9.24 7.60 -0.19
CA ALA A 193 -10.09 6.76 0.66
C ALA A 193 -10.53 7.48 1.93
N VAL A 194 -9.55 8.10 2.61
CA VAL A 194 -9.79 8.95 3.77
C VAL A 194 -9.42 10.39 3.43
N SER A 195 -10.38 11.30 3.50
CA SER A 195 -10.16 12.74 3.25
C SER A 195 -9.65 13.47 4.50
N ASN A 196 -8.60 12.96 5.15
CA ASN A 196 -7.98 13.57 6.33
C ASN A 196 -6.57 14.12 6.00
N SER A 197 -5.92 14.74 6.98
CA SER A 197 -4.58 15.31 6.80
C SER A 197 -3.48 14.28 6.54
N ASP A 198 -3.72 13.01 6.83
CA ASP A 198 -2.73 11.93 6.74
C ASP A 198 -2.60 11.40 5.30
N SER A 199 -3.57 11.72 4.45
CA SER A 199 -3.57 11.45 3.00
C SER A 199 -2.80 12.51 2.18
N LEU A 200 -2.04 13.38 2.85
CA LEU A 200 -1.27 14.45 2.24
C LEU A 200 0.13 14.53 2.84
N VAL A 201 1.15 14.56 1.99
CA VAL A 201 2.55 14.73 2.40
C VAL A 201 3.10 16.00 1.75
N PHE A 202 3.58 16.94 2.56
CA PHE A 202 4.24 18.13 2.05
C PHE A 202 5.76 17.98 2.09
N ASP A 203 6.37 17.93 0.92
CA ASP A 203 7.81 18.01 0.76
C ASP A 203 8.28 19.43 0.94
N ARG A 204 9.00 19.67 2.03
CA ARG A 204 9.53 21.01 2.30
C ARG A 204 10.74 21.37 1.43
N ALA A 205 11.54 20.39 1.02
CA ALA A 205 12.72 20.65 0.21
C ALA A 205 12.33 21.09 -1.21
N ASN A 206 11.26 20.47 -1.74
CA ASN A 206 10.74 20.77 -3.08
C ASN A 206 9.50 21.68 -3.06
N GLU A 207 9.06 22.11 -1.88
CA GLU A 207 7.83 22.89 -1.63
C GLU A 207 6.60 22.30 -2.34
N HIS A 208 6.47 20.97 -2.31
CA HIS A 208 5.53 20.23 -3.13
C HIS A 208 4.56 19.40 -2.29
N LEU A 209 3.27 19.46 -2.62
CA LEU A 209 2.24 18.65 -2.00
C LEU A 209 2.02 17.34 -2.78
N TYR A 210 2.13 16.22 -2.08
CA TYR A 210 1.88 14.88 -2.59
C TYR A 210 0.59 14.31 -2.01
N TRP A 211 -0.20 13.67 -2.86
CA TRP A 211 -1.37 12.89 -2.48
C TRP A 211 -0.96 11.45 -2.19
N VAL A 212 -1.31 10.99 -1.00
CA VAL A 212 -1.09 9.62 -0.50
C VAL A 212 -2.38 9.09 0.11
N GLY A 213 -2.37 7.88 0.69
CA GLY A 213 -3.51 7.40 1.46
C GLY A 213 -4.73 7.06 0.60
N PHE A 214 -4.50 6.38 -0.52
CA PHE A 214 -5.57 5.80 -1.34
C PHE A 214 -6.00 4.40 -0.82
N TYR A 215 -5.55 4.05 0.38
CA TYR A 215 -5.88 2.84 1.10
C TYR A 215 -7.10 3.08 2.00
N ASP A 216 -8.13 2.26 1.84
CA ASP A 216 -9.27 2.23 2.75
C ASP A 216 -8.82 1.63 4.10
N THR A 217 -8.92 2.43 5.17
CA THR A 217 -8.73 2.00 6.55
C THR A 217 -10.05 1.62 7.20
#